data_AF-A0A3B8MDW4-F1
#
_entry.id   AF-A0A3B8MDW4-F1
#
_cell.length_a   1.000
_cell.length_b   1.000
_cell.length_c   1.000
_cell.angle_alpha   90.00
_cell.angle_beta   90.00
_cell.angle_gamma   90.00
#
_symmetry.space_group_name_H-M   'P 1'
#
loop_
_entity.id
_entity.type
_entity.pdbx_description
1 polymer ?
#
loop_
_entity_poly.entity_id
_entity_poly.type
_entity_poly.pdbx_seq_one_letter_code
_entity_poly.pdbx_strand_id
1 'polypeptide(L)'
;MRFIIVSLLLAVSYALVGAEDWPGKSQGGLKFFADQAAFKGADSRSLVEFYILLEAAQIQYVPEGGKFVGEMDLSVAIEDSAGTAVERSFWTRRLSVQDLANLSEGGIPYRDVTGVQVSPGIYQAVVQIEDMFGDKSGEVRLPLTVPDMAGAFAASDVILASRIEKSTSDGKFSKSGFEVVPNTTRRHLLGEPLNAYLELYNLAPGETERSKTFVLGFSLTDTAGVAVKTYPTSRFQKPGSSAVKTLVAETTDLKPGRYYFQVEAFDAGNRQYIRKRRSVRLASDGA
;
A
#
# COMPACT_ATOMS: atom_id res chain seq x y z
N MET A 1 32.76 31.82 -45.88
CA MET A 1 32.18 30.53 -45.47
C MET A 1 32.09 30.54 -43.94
N ARG A 2 30.91 30.77 -43.35
CA ARG A 2 30.71 30.90 -41.90
C ARG A 2 30.39 29.53 -41.32
N PHE A 3 31.26 29.00 -40.47
CA PHE A 3 31.01 27.76 -39.73
C PHE A 3 30.16 28.08 -38.50
N ILE A 4 28.94 27.53 -38.47
CA ILE A 4 28.05 27.56 -37.30
C ILE A 4 28.48 26.38 -36.42
N ILE A 5 29.05 26.67 -35.25
CA ILE A 5 29.28 25.68 -34.21
C ILE A 5 27.93 25.43 -33.53
N VAL A 6 27.31 24.30 -33.82
CA VAL A 6 26.13 23.82 -33.10
C VAL A 6 26.63 23.17 -31.81
N SER A 7 26.54 23.91 -30.70
CA SER A 7 26.75 23.35 -29.36
C SER A 7 25.59 22.41 -29.03
N LEU A 8 25.85 21.11 -29.13
CA LEU A 8 24.94 20.06 -28.69
C LEU A 8 24.91 20.08 -27.16
N LEU A 9 23.89 20.71 -26.57
CA LEU A 9 23.59 20.58 -25.15
C LEU A 9 23.19 19.11 -24.89
N LEU A 10 24.09 18.32 -24.30
CA LEU A 10 23.72 17.06 -23.66
C LEU A 10 22.86 17.41 -22.44
N ALA A 11 21.55 17.34 -22.59
CA ALA A 11 20.64 17.24 -21.46
C ALA A 11 20.87 15.88 -20.80
N VAL A 12 21.68 15.86 -19.74
CA VAL A 12 21.73 14.72 -18.82
C VAL A 12 20.38 14.69 -18.13
N SER A 13 19.47 13.88 -18.67
CA SER A 13 18.25 13.51 -17.97
C SER A 13 18.66 12.65 -16.78
N TYR A 14 18.61 13.22 -15.58
CA TYR A 14 18.53 12.39 -14.39
C TYR A 14 17.19 11.65 -14.50
N ALA A 15 17.22 10.42 -15.01
CA ALA A 15 16.18 9.47 -14.70
C ALA A 15 16.10 9.45 -13.18
N LEU A 16 14.97 9.90 -12.62
CA LEU A 16 14.62 9.61 -11.23
C LEU A 16 14.82 8.11 -11.08
N VAL A 17 15.90 7.72 -10.39
CA VAL A 17 16.05 6.36 -9.88
C VAL A 17 14.78 6.17 -9.08
N GLY A 18 13.85 5.38 -9.63
CA GLY A 18 12.52 5.23 -9.07
C GLY A 18 12.69 4.86 -7.62
N ALA A 19 12.22 5.73 -6.73
CA ALA A 19 12.36 5.51 -5.31
C ALA A 19 11.80 4.11 -5.00
N GLU A 20 12.61 3.32 -4.28
CA GLU A 20 12.37 1.91 -4.07
C GLU A 20 10.97 1.72 -3.44
N ASP A 21 10.01 1.07 -4.13
CA ASP A 21 8.66 0.80 -3.61
C ASP A 21 8.76 -0.18 -2.45
N TRP A 22 9.06 0.29 -1.25
CA TRP A 22 9.12 -0.52 -0.03
C TRP A 22 8.42 0.22 1.12
N PRO A 23 7.89 -0.52 2.09
CA PRO A 23 7.46 0.09 3.35
C PRO A 23 8.62 0.84 3.99
N GLY A 24 8.33 2.01 4.51
CA GLY A 24 9.29 2.81 5.23
C GLY A 24 9.41 2.33 6.68
N LYS A 25 10.60 2.52 7.24
CA LYS A 25 10.88 2.35 8.67
C LYS A 25 11.06 3.73 9.29
N SER A 26 10.46 3.97 10.44
CA SER A 26 10.59 5.25 11.10
C SER A 26 12.01 5.51 11.63
N GLN A 27 12.36 6.78 11.66
CA GLN A 27 13.47 7.34 12.42
C GLN A 27 12.91 7.91 13.73
N GLY A 28 13.77 8.17 14.73
CA GLY A 28 13.36 8.68 16.05
C GLY A 28 13.27 7.61 17.14
N GLY A 29 12.67 7.96 18.29
CA GLY A 29 12.55 7.10 19.46
C GLY A 29 11.44 6.04 19.37
N LEU A 30 10.38 6.33 18.60
CA LEU A 30 9.27 5.40 18.33
C LEU A 30 9.52 4.70 16.99
N LYS A 31 9.72 3.37 17.04
CA LYS A 31 10.00 2.53 15.87
C LYS A 31 8.71 1.94 15.30
N PHE A 32 8.43 2.21 14.03
CA PHE A 32 7.28 1.67 13.33
C PHE A 32 7.57 1.49 11.84
N PHE A 33 6.73 0.70 11.18
CA PHE A 33 6.66 0.58 9.74
C PHE A 33 5.44 1.33 9.22
N ALA A 34 5.59 1.97 8.06
CA ALA A 34 4.47 2.49 7.30
C ALA A 34 4.50 1.95 5.87
N ASP A 35 3.34 1.55 5.39
CA ASP A 35 3.09 1.25 3.98
C ASP A 35 1.93 2.10 3.46
N GLN A 36 1.77 2.25 2.15
CA GLN A 36 0.74 3.11 1.56
C GLN A 36 0.12 2.53 0.28
N ALA A 37 -1.17 2.72 0.06
CA ALA A 37 -1.84 2.31 -1.19
C ALA A 37 -2.87 3.35 -1.63
N ALA A 38 -2.87 3.68 -2.93
CA ALA A 38 -3.85 4.59 -3.51
C ALA A 38 -5.09 3.84 -4.05
N PHE A 39 -6.27 4.39 -3.76
CA PHE A 39 -7.59 3.96 -4.22
C PHE A 39 -8.31 5.12 -4.90
N LYS A 40 -9.34 4.82 -5.70
CA LYS A 40 -10.19 5.89 -6.26
C LYS A 40 -10.91 6.59 -5.11
N GLY A 41 -10.79 7.91 -5.05
CA GLY A 41 -11.41 8.75 -4.03
C GLY A 41 -12.66 9.46 -4.55
N ALA A 42 -13.13 10.43 -3.77
CA ALA A 42 -14.23 11.31 -4.13
C ALA A 42 -13.73 12.49 -4.99
N ASP A 43 -14.63 13.13 -5.73
CA ASP A 43 -14.39 14.43 -6.41
C ASP A 43 -13.12 14.47 -7.29
N SER A 44 -12.87 13.39 -8.04
CA SER A 44 -11.66 13.23 -8.89
C SER A 44 -10.32 13.22 -8.13
N ARG A 45 -10.37 13.08 -6.80
CA ARG A 45 -9.21 12.81 -5.94
C ARG A 45 -9.02 11.30 -5.79
N SER A 46 -7.86 10.94 -5.26
CA SER A 46 -7.54 9.58 -4.85
C SER A 46 -7.48 9.51 -3.33
N LEU A 47 -8.00 8.42 -2.77
CA LEU A 47 -7.81 8.10 -1.36
C LEU A 47 -6.48 7.37 -1.22
N VAL A 48 -5.51 7.97 -0.53
CA VAL A 48 -4.27 7.28 -0.16
C VAL A 48 -4.41 6.79 1.27
N GLU A 49 -4.34 5.48 1.43
CA GLU A 49 -4.30 4.87 2.74
C GLU A 49 -2.88 4.65 3.20
N PHE A 50 -2.66 4.83 4.50
CA PHE A 50 -1.40 4.56 5.19
C PHE A 50 -1.63 3.47 6.23
N TYR A 51 -0.88 2.39 6.11
CA TYR A 51 -0.91 1.23 7.00
C TYR A 51 0.26 1.30 7.97
N ILE A 52 -0.04 1.27 9.27
CA ILE A 52 0.96 1.41 10.31
C ILE A 52 1.12 0.10 11.08
N LEU A 53 2.36 -0.23 11.41
CA LEU A 53 2.71 -1.34 12.28
C LEU A 53 3.74 -0.87 13.31
N LEU A 54 3.39 -0.95 14.60
CA LEU A 54 4.31 -0.67 15.70
C LEU A 54 4.11 -1.68 16.85
N GLU A 55 5.15 -1.92 17.63
CA GLU A 55 5.03 -2.72 18.85
C GLU A 55 4.36 -1.90 19.96
N ALA A 56 3.24 -2.38 20.49
CA ALA A 56 2.43 -1.64 21.47
C ALA A 56 3.17 -1.35 22.78
N ALA A 57 4.20 -2.14 23.10
CA ALA A 57 5.07 -1.98 24.26
C ALA A 57 5.96 -0.72 24.20
N GLN A 58 6.05 -0.06 23.05
CA GLN A 58 6.82 1.18 22.92
C GLN A 58 6.12 2.40 23.53
N ILE A 59 4.79 2.33 23.64
CA ILE A 59 3.91 3.40 24.11
C ILE A 59 3.89 3.43 25.63
N GLN A 60 3.87 4.63 26.20
CA GLN A 60 3.67 4.85 27.62
C GLN A 60 2.19 4.75 27.97
N TYR A 61 1.89 4.02 29.05
CA TYR A 61 0.53 3.82 29.52
C TYR A 61 0.34 4.42 30.91
N VAL A 62 -0.84 4.98 31.15
CA VAL A 62 -1.26 5.51 32.45
C VAL A 62 -2.49 4.75 32.97
N PRO A 63 -2.67 4.60 34.30
CA PRO A 63 -3.88 4.00 34.85
C PRO A 63 -5.12 4.87 34.56
N GLU A 64 -6.16 4.28 33.98
CA GLU A 64 -7.45 4.96 33.70
C GLU A 64 -8.60 3.96 33.85
N GLY A 65 -9.48 4.16 34.82
CA GLY A 65 -10.71 3.35 34.94
C GLY A 65 -10.49 1.84 35.16
N GLY A 66 -9.47 1.46 35.93
CA GLY A 66 -9.17 0.05 36.23
C GLY A 66 -8.40 -0.70 35.13
N LYS A 67 -7.98 -0.01 34.07
CA LYS A 67 -7.12 -0.51 33.00
C LYS A 67 -5.93 0.45 32.81
N PHE A 68 -5.04 0.10 31.90
CA PHE A 68 -3.96 0.98 31.45
C PHE A 68 -4.25 1.48 30.04
N VAL A 69 -4.13 2.79 29.85
CA VAL A 69 -4.41 3.46 28.57
C VAL A 69 -3.16 4.16 28.07
N GLY A 70 -2.81 3.89 26.81
CA GLY A 70 -1.79 4.61 26.07
C GLY A 70 -2.46 5.47 25.01
N GLU A 71 -1.84 6.60 24.68
CA GLU A 71 -2.37 7.53 23.69
C GLU A 71 -1.25 7.99 22.77
N MET A 72 -1.55 8.07 21.48
CA MET A 72 -0.60 8.55 20.48
C MET A 72 -1.31 9.43 19.45
N ASP A 73 -0.60 10.47 19.03
CA ASP A 73 -1.02 11.31 17.91
C ASP A 73 -0.31 10.85 16.64
N LEU A 74 -1.11 10.49 15.64
CA LEU A 74 -0.69 10.17 14.30
C LEU A 74 -0.98 11.37 13.40
N SER A 75 0.03 11.82 12.66
CA SER A 75 -0.17 12.79 11.58
C SER A 75 0.38 12.27 10.26
N VAL A 76 -0.28 12.69 9.18
CA VAL A 76 0.18 12.49 7.81
C VAL A 76 0.18 13.83 7.11
N ALA A 77 1.34 14.22 6.58
CA ALA A 77 1.49 15.32 5.65
C ALA A 77 1.84 14.79 4.27
N ILE A 78 1.20 15.31 3.23
CA ILE A 78 1.58 15.05 1.83
C ILE A 78 2.24 16.32 1.32
N GLU A 79 3.51 16.23 0.98
CA GLU A 79 4.36 17.33 0.55
C GLU A 79 4.61 17.27 -0.96
N ASP A 80 4.51 18.41 -1.64
CA ASP A 80 4.90 18.54 -3.04
C ASP A 80 6.45 18.55 -3.22
N SER A 81 6.92 18.73 -4.46
CA SER A 81 8.35 18.77 -4.76
C SER A 81 9.10 19.95 -4.12
N ALA A 82 8.40 20.99 -3.67
CA ALA A 82 8.97 22.12 -2.95
C ALA A 82 9.00 21.90 -1.43
N GLY A 83 8.51 20.75 -0.94
CA GLY A 83 8.36 20.47 0.48
C GLY A 83 7.14 21.15 1.11
N THR A 84 6.23 21.70 0.30
CA THR A 84 5.02 22.35 0.80
C THR A 84 3.96 21.28 1.04
N ALA A 85 3.42 21.23 2.25
CA ALA A 85 2.32 20.32 2.57
C ALA A 85 1.05 20.75 1.83
N VAL A 86 0.62 19.97 0.84
CA VAL A 86 -0.63 20.18 0.11
C VAL A 86 -1.83 19.59 0.84
N GLU A 87 -1.59 18.59 1.70
CA GLU A 87 -2.59 18.01 2.58
C GLU A 87 -1.96 17.68 3.94
N ARG A 88 -2.76 17.81 5.00
CA ARG A 88 -2.39 17.41 6.36
C ARG A 88 -3.60 16.80 7.06
N SER A 89 -3.36 15.74 7.81
CA SER A 89 -4.40 15.09 8.59
C SER A 89 -3.82 14.60 9.91
N PHE A 90 -4.65 14.65 10.95
CA PHE A 90 -4.26 14.37 12.33
C PHE A 90 -5.29 13.44 12.97
N TRP A 91 -4.79 12.52 13.77
CA TRP A 91 -5.61 11.56 14.48
C TRP A 91 -5.01 11.19 15.82
N THR A 92 -5.83 11.22 16.87
CA THR A 92 -5.47 10.61 18.14
C THR A 92 -5.90 9.15 18.16
N ARG A 93 -5.05 8.27 18.68
CA ARG A 93 -5.30 6.84 18.85
C ARG A 93 -5.09 6.46 20.30
N ARG A 94 -6.08 5.78 20.87
CA ARG A 94 -6.01 5.21 22.21
C ARG A 94 -5.80 3.70 22.14
N LEU A 95 -4.85 3.20 22.90
CA LEU A 95 -4.64 1.78 23.18
C LEU A 95 -5.09 1.51 24.61
N SER A 96 -5.62 0.31 24.86
CA SER A 96 -6.04 -0.09 26.19
C SER A 96 -5.60 -1.52 26.45
N VAL A 97 -4.95 -1.75 27.60
CA VAL A 97 -4.56 -3.07 28.06
C VAL A 97 -5.03 -3.27 29.50
N GLN A 98 -5.35 -4.52 29.84
CA GLN A 98 -5.76 -4.87 31.21
C GLN A 98 -4.56 -4.95 32.15
N ASP A 99 -3.43 -5.46 31.65
CA ASP A 99 -2.19 -5.65 32.41
C ASP A 99 -0.99 -5.27 31.53
N LEU A 100 -0.04 -4.54 32.11
CA LEU A 100 1.22 -4.17 31.46
C LEU A 100 2.18 -5.36 31.32
N ALA A 101 2.05 -6.39 32.16
CA ALA A 101 2.89 -7.59 32.06
C ALA A 101 2.78 -8.24 30.67
N ASN A 102 1.57 -8.27 30.09
CA ASN A 102 1.31 -8.81 28.76
C ASN A 102 2.02 -8.03 27.63
N LEU A 103 2.33 -6.75 27.83
CA LEU A 103 3.12 -5.98 26.86
C LEU A 103 4.61 -6.31 26.95
N SER A 104 5.09 -6.63 28.16
CA SER A 104 6.51 -6.90 28.44
C SER A 104 6.99 -8.26 27.93
N GLU A 105 6.08 -9.20 27.68
CA GLU A 105 6.38 -10.47 26.99
C GLU A 105 6.76 -10.26 25.50
N GLY A 106 6.60 -9.03 25.00
CA GLY A 106 6.95 -8.62 23.64
C GLY A 106 5.93 -9.07 22.59
N GLY A 107 5.97 -8.43 21.43
CA GLY A 107 5.28 -8.95 20.25
C GLY A 107 3.76 -8.80 20.24
N ILE A 108 3.19 -7.78 20.89
CA ILE A 108 1.81 -7.35 20.62
C ILE A 108 1.85 -6.24 19.58
N PRO A 109 1.59 -6.56 18.30
CA PRO A 109 1.75 -5.57 17.26
C PRO A 109 0.46 -4.77 17.11
N TYR A 110 0.55 -3.46 17.25
CA TYR A 110 -0.54 -2.55 16.94
C TYR A 110 -0.57 -2.26 15.43
N ARG A 111 -1.76 -2.41 14.83
CA ARG A 111 -2.01 -2.11 13.42
C ARG A 111 -3.00 -0.98 13.29
N ASP A 112 -2.69 -0.04 12.40
CA ASP A 112 -3.61 1.03 12.03
C ASP A 112 -3.75 1.15 10.53
N VAL A 113 -4.86 1.76 10.11
CA VAL A 113 -5.03 2.31 8.78
C VAL A 113 -5.68 3.68 8.90
N THR A 114 -5.16 4.63 8.15
CA THR A 114 -5.75 5.95 7.99
C THR A 114 -5.74 6.36 6.53
N GLY A 115 -6.63 7.28 6.15
CA GLY A 115 -6.82 7.67 4.75
C GLY A 115 -6.78 9.19 4.57
N VAL A 116 -6.11 9.64 3.51
CA VAL A 116 -6.04 11.05 3.10
C VAL A 116 -6.51 11.15 1.65
N GLN A 117 -7.47 12.05 1.37
CA GLN A 117 -7.86 12.38 0.00
C GLN A 117 -6.80 13.33 -0.58
N VAL A 118 -6.29 13.05 -1.77
CA VAL A 118 -5.23 13.84 -2.42
C VAL A 118 -5.43 13.85 -3.93
N SER A 119 -5.17 14.99 -4.57
CA SER A 119 -5.20 15.08 -6.03
C SER A 119 -4.13 14.17 -6.66
N PRO A 120 -4.32 13.71 -7.90
CA PRO A 120 -3.29 12.99 -8.63
C PRO A 120 -1.99 13.81 -8.75
N GLY A 121 -0.84 13.15 -8.59
CA GLY A 121 0.46 13.81 -8.59
C GLY A 121 1.60 12.98 -8.01
N ILE A 122 2.79 13.59 -7.95
CA ILE A 122 3.99 13.02 -7.33
C ILE A 122 4.30 13.84 -6.09
N TYR A 123 4.46 13.16 -4.97
CA TYR A 123 4.57 13.74 -3.64
C TYR A 123 5.58 12.97 -2.79
N GLN A 124 5.86 13.53 -1.61
CA GLN A 124 6.44 12.83 -0.49
C GLN A 124 5.38 12.75 0.63
N ALA A 125 5.07 11.57 1.12
CA ALA A 125 4.29 11.44 2.35
C ALA A 125 5.21 11.44 3.56
N VAL A 126 4.84 12.18 4.60
CA VAL A 126 5.50 12.23 5.90
C VAL A 126 4.49 11.74 6.93
N VAL A 127 4.79 10.59 7.54
CA VAL A 127 3.96 10.01 8.60
C VAL A 127 4.71 10.15 9.91
N GLN A 128 4.07 10.77 10.90
CA GLN A 128 4.64 10.99 12.22
C GLN A 128 3.73 10.41 13.30
N ILE A 129 4.33 9.77 14.30
CA ILE A 129 3.64 9.27 15.49
C ILE A 129 4.34 9.83 16.72
N GLU A 130 3.57 10.37 17.65
CA GLU A 130 4.03 10.88 18.95
C GLU A 130 3.27 10.17 20.08
N ASP A 131 4.01 9.68 21.07
CA ASP A 131 3.44 9.13 22.30
C ASP A 131 3.05 10.28 23.25
N MET A 132 1.76 10.42 23.53
CA MET A 132 1.21 11.56 24.26
C MET A 132 1.45 11.51 25.76
N PHE A 133 1.73 10.32 26.31
CA PHE A 133 2.09 10.17 27.71
C PHE A 133 3.58 9.96 27.92
N GLY A 134 4.32 9.65 26.86
CA GLY A 134 5.78 9.52 26.86
C GLY A 134 6.49 10.72 26.21
N ASP A 135 7.77 10.51 25.87
CA ASP A 135 8.63 11.48 25.19
C ASP A 135 9.10 10.99 23.81
N LYS A 136 8.56 9.85 23.36
CA LYS A 136 8.97 9.21 22.11
C LYS A 136 8.12 9.69 20.96
N SER A 137 8.80 10.04 19.87
CA SER A 137 8.19 10.24 18.57
C SER A 137 8.98 9.51 17.49
N GLY A 138 8.34 9.31 16.34
CA GLY A 138 9.01 8.80 15.15
C GLY A 138 8.39 9.34 13.88
N GLU A 139 9.21 9.41 12.84
CA GLU A 139 8.82 9.91 11.52
C GLU A 139 9.28 8.93 10.44
N VAL A 140 8.45 8.72 9.43
CA VAL A 140 8.82 8.02 8.20
C VAL A 140 8.41 8.84 6.98
N ARG A 141 9.33 8.92 6.01
CA ARG A 141 9.10 9.59 4.73
C ARG A 141 8.98 8.56 3.63
N LEU A 142 7.87 8.58 2.89
CA LEU A 142 7.58 7.65 1.80
C LEU A 142 7.43 8.40 0.46
N PRO A 143 8.13 8.00 -0.62
CA PRO A 143 7.84 8.52 -1.95
C PRO A 143 6.41 8.14 -2.32
N LEU A 144 5.60 9.08 -2.82
CA LEU A 144 4.19 8.86 -3.11
C LEU A 144 3.85 9.27 -4.54
N THR A 145 3.37 8.32 -5.34
CA THR A 145 2.79 8.61 -6.66
C THR A 145 1.31 8.28 -6.61
N VAL A 146 0.48 9.30 -6.84
CA VAL A 146 -0.97 9.20 -6.82
C VAL A 146 -1.47 9.24 -8.26
N PRO A 147 -1.95 8.12 -8.82
CA PRO A 147 -2.47 8.11 -10.18
C PRO A 147 -3.85 8.79 -10.24
N ASP A 148 -4.18 9.33 -11.41
CA ASP A 148 -5.54 9.72 -11.73
C ASP A 148 -6.38 8.47 -12.02
N MET A 149 -7.47 8.31 -11.26
CA MET A 149 -8.41 7.19 -11.36
C MET A 149 -9.84 7.65 -11.69
N ALA A 150 -10.05 8.92 -12.08
CA ALA A 150 -11.38 9.48 -12.29
C ALA A 150 -12.01 9.03 -13.62
N GLY A 151 -11.22 8.99 -14.71
CA GLY A 151 -11.72 8.83 -16.08
C GLY A 151 -11.45 7.47 -16.74
N ALA A 152 -10.18 7.18 -17.05
CA ALA A 152 -9.79 5.99 -17.82
C ALA A 152 -9.82 4.71 -16.97
N PHE A 153 -9.80 3.54 -17.62
CA PHE A 153 -9.64 2.25 -16.93
C PHE A 153 -8.43 2.30 -15.99
N ALA A 154 -8.68 2.08 -14.71
CA ALA A 154 -7.71 2.29 -13.65
C ALA A 154 -7.80 1.18 -12.60
N ALA A 155 -6.80 1.14 -11.72
CA ALA A 155 -6.83 0.29 -10.55
C ALA A 155 -6.21 0.97 -9.34
N SER A 156 -6.65 0.53 -8.17
CA SER A 156 -5.95 0.79 -6.93
C SER A 156 -4.53 0.24 -7.00
N ASP A 157 -3.69 0.66 -6.05
CA ASP A 157 -2.49 -0.11 -5.76
C ASP A 157 -2.87 -1.48 -5.16
N VAL A 158 -1.93 -2.42 -5.26
CA VAL A 158 -2.11 -3.76 -4.72
C VAL A 158 -1.75 -3.74 -3.24
N ILE A 159 -2.66 -4.21 -2.39
CA ILE A 159 -2.34 -4.55 -1.00
C ILE A 159 -1.85 -5.98 -0.97
N LEU A 160 -0.65 -6.21 -0.43
CA LEU A 160 -0.23 -7.53 0.02
C LEU A 160 -0.71 -7.71 1.47
N ALA A 161 -1.57 -8.69 1.69
CA ALA A 161 -2.30 -8.85 2.94
C ALA A 161 -1.78 -10.04 3.74
N SER A 162 -1.74 -9.88 5.06
CA SER A 162 -1.53 -11.00 5.98
C SER A 162 -2.79 -11.84 6.15
N ARG A 163 -3.97 -11.23 5.98
CA ARG A 163 -5.27 -11.89 6.09
C ARG A 163 -6.29 -11.19 5.20
N ILE A 164 -7.06 -11.97 4.44
CA ILE A 164 -8.21 -11.48 3.69
C ILE A 164 -9.39 -12.43 3.95
N GLU A 165 -10.45 -11.89 4.51
CA GLU A 165 -11.68 -12.64 4.79
C GLU A 165 -12.90 -11.85 4.33
N LYS A 166 -14.03 -12.52 4.08
CA LYS A 166 -15.29 -11.80 3.87
C LYS A 166 -15.69 -11.12 5.16
N SER A 167 -16.00 -9.83 5.09
CA SER A 167 -16.47 -9.11 6.26
C SER A 167 -18.00 -9.14 6.35
N THR A 168 -18.51 -9.38 7.55
CA THR A 168 -19.93 -9.28 7.88
C THR A 168 -20.29 -7.99 8.63
N SER A 169 -19.28 -7.17 8.97
CA SER A 169 -19.46 -5.91 9.69
C SER A 169 -18.41 -4.88 9.30
N ASP A 170 -18.72 -3.61 9.52
CA ASP A 170 -17.72 -2.56 9.33
C ASP A 170 -16.69 -2.61 10.47
N GLY A 171 -15.43 -2.58 10.08
CA GLY A 171 -14.26 -2.58 10.94
C GLY A 171 -13.18 -1.72 10.31
N LYS A 172 -12.13 -1.43 11.08
CA LYS A 172 -11.07 -0.51 10.63
C LYS A 172 -10.41 -0.97 9.31
N PHE A 173 -10.32 -2.29 9.08
CA PHE A 173 -9.75 -2.88 7.86
C PHE A 173 -10.80 -3.35 6.85
N SER A 174 -12.07 -2.98 7.02
CA SER A 174 -13.14 -3.34 6.08
C SER A 174 -13.01 -2.58 4.76
N LYS A 175 -13.05 -3.31 3.65
CA LYS A 175 -12.95 -2.82 2.27
C LYS A 175 -13.86 -3.62 1.35
N SER A 176 -14.87 -2.96 0.78
CA SER A 176 -15.69 -3.52 -0.28
C SER A 176 -16.22 -4.95 -0.01
N GLY A 177 -16.65 -5.21 1.23
CA GLY A 177 -17.15 -6.52 1.68
C GLY A 177 -16.10 -7.51 2.18
N PHE A 178 -14.84 -7.09 2.32
CA PHE A 178 -13.73 -7.89 2.86
C PHE A 178 -13.12 -7.22 4.08
N GLU A 179 -12.59 -8.01 5.01
CA GLU A 179 -11.62 -7.55 6.00
C GLU A 179 -10.22 -7.80 5.40
N VAL A 180 -9.47 -6.72 5.14
CA VAL A 180 -8.16 -6.78 4.46
C VAL A 180 -7.09 -6.27 5.42
N VAL A 181 -6.46 -7.18 6.15
CA VAL A 181 -5.38 -6.83 7.08
C VAL A 181 -4.05 -6.80 6.31
N PRO A 182 -3.41 -5.63 6.15
CA PRO A 182 -2.18 -5.51 5.36
C PRO A 182 -1.03 -6.29 6.00
N ASN A 183 -0.11 -6.77 5.18
CA ASN A 183 1.24 -7.12 5.62
C ASN A 183 2.13 -5.87 5.47
N THR A 184 2.09 -4.98 6.46
CA THR A 184 2.77 -3.67 6.41
C THR A 184 4.28 -3.77 6.18
N THR A 185 4.93 -4.86 6.60
CA THR A 185 6.38 -5.05 6.36
C THR A 185 6.70 -5.57 4.96
N ARG A 186 5.68 -6.07 4.24
CA ARG A 186 5.78 -6.82 2.98
C ARG A 186 6.82 -7.96 3.02
N ARG A 187 7.07 -8.49 4.21
CA ARG A 187 7.88 -9.68 4.42
C ARG A 187 6.95 -10.88 4.55
N HIS A 188 7.09 -11.83 3.63
CA HIS A 188 6.20 -12.97 3.49
C HIS A 188 6.96 -14.27 3.68
N LEU A 189 6.38 -15.21 4.43
CA LEU A 189 6.97 -16.51 4.67
C LEU A 189 6.85 -17.38 3.41
N LEU A 190 7.98 -17.95 2.99
CA LEU A 190 8.07 -18.80 1.82
C LEU A 190 7.35 -20.13 2.07
N GLY A 191 6.59 -20.59 1.08
CA GLY A 191 5.73 -21.77 1.20
C GLY A 191 4.32 -21.43 1.67
N GLU A 192 4.11 -20.27 2.31
CA GLU A 192 2.77 -19.80 2.66
C GLU A 192 2.10 -19.09 1.46
N PRO A 193 0.76 -19.16 1.35
CA PRO A 193 0.01 -18.44 0.33
C PRO A 193 0.17 -16.92 0.48
N LEU A 194 0.65 -16.26 -0.58
CA LEU A 194 0.74 -14.80 -0.65
C LEU A 194 -0.61 -14.23 -1.11
N ASN A 195 -1.30 -13.53 -0.21
CA ASN A 195 -2.61 -12.94 -0.48
C ASN A 195 -2.47 -11.50 -0.97
N ALA A 196 -3.25 -11.14 -1.99
CA ALA A 196 -3.30 -9.79 -2.52
C ALA A 196 -4.73 -9.30 -2.75
N TYR A 197 -4.94 -8.00 -2.59
CA TYR A 197 -6.21 -7.30 -2.84
C TYR A 197 -5.99 -6.16 -3.85
N LEU A 198 -6.92 -5.99 -4.78
CA LEU A 198 -6.99 -4.83 -5.65
C LEU A 198 -8.43 -4.47 -6.06
N GLU A 199 -8.61 -3.22 -6.46
CA GLU A 199 -9.83 -2.72 -7.07
C GLU A 199 -9.57 -2.25 -8.50
N LEU A 200 -10.48 -2.59 -9.41
CA LEU A 200 -10.53 -2.12 -10.78
C LEU A 200 -11.65 -1.09 -10.91
N TYR A 201 -11.38 0.01 -11.61
CA TYR A 201 -12.29 1.13 -11.77
C TYR A 201 -12.48 1.49 -13.24
N ASN A 202 -13.60 2.15 -13.53
CA ASN A 202 -13.94 2.68 -14.85
C ASN A 202 -13.93 1.57 -15.93
N LEU A 203 -14.37 0.37 -15.57
CA LEU A 203 -14.63 -0.71 -16.51
C LEU A 203 -15.71 -0.23 -17.49
N ALA A 204 -15.39 -0.23 -18.78
CA ALA A 204 -16.32 0.20 -19.81
C ALA A 204 -17.53 -0.74 -19.86
N PRO A 205 -18.74 -0.23 -20.14
CA PRO A 205 -19.85 -1.10 -20.47
C PRO A 205 -19.52 -1.94 -21.72
N GLY A 206 -20.18 -3.09 -21.85
CA GLY A 206 -19.98 -3.98 -22.99
C GLY A 206 -21.30 -4.26 -23.71
N GLU A 207 -21.28 -4.25 -25.03
CA GLU A 207 -22.45 -4.55 -25.88
C GLU A 207 -22.54 -6.04 -26.23
N THR A 208 -21.38 -6.69 -26.39
CA THR A 208 -21.24 -8.13 -26.65
C THR A 208 -20.83 -8.89 -25.40
N GLU A 209 -21.07 -10.21 -25.36
CA GLU A 209 -20.63 -11.10 -24.29
C GLU A 209 -19.13 -11.03 -24.03
N ARG A 210 -18.32 -10.82 -25.08
CA ARG A 210 -16.87 -10.62 -24.91
C ARG A 210 -16.56 -9.27 -24.26
N SER A 211 -17.16 -8.18 -24.74
CA SER A 211 -16.90 -6.83 -24.22
C SER A 211 -17.44 -6.61 -22.81
N LYS A 212 -18.34 -7.46 -22.31
CA LYS A 212 -18.83 -7.46 -20.92
C LYS A 212 -17.85 -8.11 -19.93
N THR A 213 -16.64 -8.45 -20.37
CA THR A 213 -15.63 -9.10 -19.55
C THR A 213 -14.36 -8.29 -19.40
N PHE A 214 -13.59 -8.60 -18.37
CA PHE A 214 -12.18 -8.23 -18.27
C PHE A 214 -11.34 -9.48 -18.04
N VAL A 215 -10.05 -9.37 -18.31
CA VAL A 215 -9.06 -10.43 -18.13
C VAL A 215 -8.07 -9.98 -17.07
N LEU A 216 -7.73 -10.86 -16.14
CA LEU A 216 -6.79 -10.60 -15.05
C LEU A 216 -5.75 -11.71 -15.02
N GLY A 217 -4.48 -11.32 -15.06
CA GLY A 217 -3.33 -12.19 -14.84
C GLY A 217 -2.44 -11.63 -13.74
N PHE A 218 -1.67 -12.50 -13.09
CA PHE A 218 -0.69 -12.07 -12.11
C PHE A 218 0.53 -12.99 -12.11
N SER A 219 1.65 -12.46 -11.64
CA SER A 219 2.94 -13.15 -11.59
C SER A 219 3.80 -12.62 -10.43
N LEU A 220 4.78 -13.41 -10.05
CA LEU A 220 5.94 -12.93 -9.29
C LEU A 220 7.08 -12.71 -10.27
N THR A 221 7.72 -11.55 -10.19
CA THR A 221 8.92 -11.22 -10.97
C THR A 221 10.12 -11.02 -10.06
N ASP A 222 11.32 -11.27 -10.57
CA ASP A 222 12.55 -10.83 -9.90
C ASP A 222 12.70 -9.29 -9.95
N THR A 223 13.80 -8.78 -9.41
CA THR A 223 14.10 -7.34 -9.39
C THR A 223 14.47 -6.76 -10.76
N ALA A 224 14.81 -7.60 -11.74
CA ALA A 224 14.99 -7.20 -13.14
C ALA A 224 13.65 -7.15 -13.90
N GLY A 225 12.55 -7.58 -13.27
CA GLY A 225 11.22 -7.61 -13.86
C GLY A 225 10.93 -8.85 -14.71
N VAL A 226 11.78 -9.88 -14.64
CA VAL A 226 11.57 -11.17 -15.31
C VAL A 226 10.62 -12.01 -14.47
N ALA A 227 9.57 -12.53 -15.09
CA ALA A 227 8.62 -13.42 -14.40
C ALA A 227 9.33 -14.70 -13.95
N VAL A 228 9.34 -14.96 -12.65
CA VAL A 228 9.86 -16.20 -12.04
C VAL A 228 8.75 -17.22 -11.79
N LYS A 229 7.50 -16.75 -11.66
CA LYS A 229 6.31 -17.60 -11.52
C LYS A 229 5.10 -16.85 -12.06
N THR A 230 4.35 -17.48 -12.96
CA THR A 230 3.14 -16.93 -13.59
C THR A 230 1.95 -17.79 -13.22
N TYR A 231 0.83 -17.14 -12.88
CA TYR A 231 -0.39 -17.83 -12.49
C TYR A 231 -1.42 -17.82 -13.63
N PRO A 232 -2.39 -18.75 -13.64
CA PRO A 232 -3.41 -18.81 -14.68
C PRO A 232 -4.17 -17.48 -14.82
N THR A 233 -4.23 -17.00 -16.05
CA THR A 233 -5.03 -15.82 -16.39
C THR A 233 -6.51 -16.19 -16.39
N SER A 234 -7.35 -15.35 -15.80
CA SER A 234 -8.79 -15.59 -15.69
C SER A 234 -9.59 -14.48 -16.38
N ARG A 235 -10.69 -14.87 -17.04
CA ARG A 235 -11.68 -13.95 -17.60
C ARG A 235 -12.87 -13.86 -16.67
N PHE A 236 -13.30 -12.65 -16.36
CA PHE A 236 -14.42 -12.39 -15.45
C PHE A 236 -15.50 -11.59 -16.16
N GLN A 237 -16.76 -11.93 -15.89
CA GLN A 237 -17.88 -11.02 -16.17
C GLN A 237 -17.76 -9.77 -15.29
N LYS A 238 -18.03 -8.61 -15.86
CA LYS A 238 -18.03 -7.33 -15.13
C LYS A 238 -19.28 -7.27 -14.23
N PRO A 239 -19.14 -7.06 -12.92
CA PRO A 239 -20.29 -6.86 -12.04
C PRO A 239 -20.88 -5.44 -12.17
N GLY A 240 -20.17 -4.53 -12.83
CA GLY A 240 -20.53 -3.13 -13.03
C GLY A 240 -19.35 -2.36 -13.61
N SER A 241 -19.28 -1.06 -13.32
CA SER A 241 -18.16 -0.20 -13.73
C SER A 241 -16.92 -0.34 -12.82
N SER A 242 -17.00 -1.11 -11.75
CA SER A 242 -15.89 -1.46 -10.88
C SER A 242 -15.90 -2.95 -10.53
N ALA A 243 -14.75 -3.47 -10.12
CA ALA A 243 -14.64 -4.84 -9.63
C ALA A 243 -13.57 -4.95 -8.55
N VAL A 244 -13.85 -5.74 -7.51
CA VAL A 244 -12.90 -6.07 -6.45
C VAL A 244 -12.35 -7.46 -6.70
N LYS A 245 -11.04 -7.65 -6.49
CA LYS A 245 -10.38 -8.95 -6.64
C LYS A 245 -9.41 -9.24 -5.52
N THR A 246 -9.52 -10.46 -5.01
CA THR A 246 -8.53 -11.10 -4.15
C THR A 246 -7.77 -12.12 -4.97
N LEU A 247 -6.46 -12.21 -4.75
CA LEU A 247 -5.55 -13.10 -5.46
C LEU A 247 -4.74 -13.89 -4.43
N VAL A 248 -4.46 -15.15 -4.76
CA VAL A 248 -3.62 -16.03 -3.94
C VAL A 248 -2.51 -16.57 -4.82
N ALA A 249 -1.27 -16.35 -4.38
CA ALA A 249 -0.06 -16.82 -5.04
C ALA A 249 0.67 -17.84 -4.18
N GLU A 250 0.76 -19.07 -4.67
CA GLU A 250 1.58 -20.12 -4.08
C GLU A 250 3.06 -19.79 -4.21
N THR A 251 3.78 -19.67 -3.10
CA THR A 251 5.21 -19.29 -3.12
C THR A 251 6.16 -20.49 -3.08
N THR A 252 5.63 -21.72 -3.12
CA THR A 252 6.41 -22.96 -3.24
C THR A 252 7.37 -22.90 -4.42
N ASP A 253 8.55 -23.48 -4.25
CA ASP A 253 9.65 -23.57 -5.22
C ASP A 253 10.39 -22.25 -5.53
N LEU A 254 9.98 -21.14 -4.91
CA LEU A 254 10.74 -19.89 -4.98
C LEU A 254 11.91 -19.93 -4.00
N LYS A 255 12.86 -19.02 -4.20
CA LYS A 255 13.97 -18.80 -3.28
C LYS A 255 13.68 -17.58 -2.39
N PRO A 256 14.28 -17.50 -1.19
CA PRO A 256 14.24 -16.28 -0.41
C PRO A 256 14.86 -15.12 -1.20
N GLY A 257 14.24 -13.94 -1.16
CA GLY A 257 14.69 -12.81 -1.96
C GLY A 257 13.67 -11.69 -2.09
N ARG A 258 14.04 -10.67 -2.85
CA ARG A 258 13.16 -9.56 -3.23
C ARG A 258 12.49 -9.89 -4.56
N TYR A 259 11.20 -9.66 -4.63
CA TYR A 259 10.36 -9.89 -5.81
C TYR A 259 9.37 -8.73 -5.97
N TYR A 260 8.71 -8.68 -7.13
CA TYR A 260 7.49 -7.92 -7.31
C TYR A 260 6.31 -8.86 -7.54
N PHE A 261 5.22 -8.63 -6.82
CA PHE A 261 3.91 -9.14 -7.18
C PHE A 261 3.32 -8.24 -8.26
N GLN A 262 3.18 -8.75 -9.48
CA GLN A 262 2.66 -8.03 -10.63
C GLN A 262 1.24 -8.49 -10.94
N VAL A 263 0.33 -7.53 -11.11
CA VAL A 263 -1.03 -7.76 -11.60
C VAL A 263 -1.20 -7.03 -12.93
N GLU A 264 -1.81 -7.70 -13.90
CA GLU A 264 -2.12 -7.17 -15.22
C GLU A 264 -3.62 -7.36 -15.48
N ALA A 265 -4.30 -6.28 -15.84
CA ALA A 265 -5.71 -6.32 -16.17
C ALA A 265 -5.97 -5.73 -17.55
N PHE A 266 -6.83 -6.37 -18.32
CA PHE A 266 -7.27 -5.94 -19.64
C PHE A 266 -8.79 -5.87 -19.68
N ASP A 267 -9.34 -4.68 -19.91
CA ASP A 267 -10.76 -4.48 -20.11
C ASP A 267 -11.12 -4.75 -21.58
N ALA A 268 -11.97 -5.76 -21.84
CA ALA A 268 -12.35 -6.11 -23.21
C ALA A 268 -13.33 -5.11 -23.86
N GLY A 269 -13.95 -4.21 -23.08
CA GLY A 269 -14.92 -3.23 -23.56
C GLY A 269 -14.26 -2.05 -24.28
N ASN A 270 -13.28 -1.42 -23.64
CA ASN A 270 -12.52 -0.30 -24.19
C ASN A 270 -11.10 -0.70 -24.67
N ARG A 271 -10.72 -1.98 -24.49
CA ARG A 271 -9.41 -2.54 -24.84
C ARG A 271 -8.24 -1.87 -24.11
N GLN A 272 -8.51 -1.23 -22.98
CA GLN A 272 -7.47 -0.65 -22.14
C GLN A 272 -6.81 -1.73 -21.28
N TYR A 273 -5.54 -1.48 -20.97
CA TYR A 273 -4.69 -2.38 -20.22
C TYR A 273 -4.01 -1.61 -19.10
N ILE A 274 -3.89 -2.24 -17.95
CA ILE A 274 -3.13 -1.71 -16.82
C ILE A 274 -2.19 -2.76 -16.25
N ARG A 275 -1.12 -2.28 -15.62
CA ARG A 275 -0.19 -3.08 -14.85
C ARG A 275 0.06 -2.41 -13.51
N LYS A 276 -0.05 -3.19 -12.44
CA LYS A 276 0.32 -2.78 -11.08
C LYS A 276 1.40 -3.71 -10.57
N ARG A 277 2.34 -3.18 -9.81
CA ARG A 277 3.41 -3.93 -9.15
C ARG A 277 3.47 -3.53 -7.70
N ARG A 278 3.83 -4.49 -6.86
CA ARG A 278 4.08 -4.27 -5.44
C ARG A 278 5.27 -5.09 -5.01
N SER A 279 6.25 -4.47 -4.36
CA SER A 279 7.40 -5.24 -3.85
C SER A 279 6.98 -6.22 -2.75
N VAL A 280 7.70 -7.33 -2.66
CA VAL A 280 7.57 -8.31 -1.59
C VAL A 280 8.92 -8.94 -1.30
N ARG A 281 9.23 -9.17 -0.02
CA ARG A 281 10.38 -9.97 0.38
C ARG A 281 9.88 -11.35 0.79
N LEU A 282 10.25 -12.37 0.02
CA LEU A 282 10.03 -13.76 0.41
C LEU A 282 11.17 -14.20 1.33
N ALA A 283 10.82 -14.86 2.42
CA ALA A 283 11.73 -15.20 3.49
C ALA A 283 11.56 -16.67 3.92
N SER A 284 12.65 -17.33 4.26
CA SER A 284 12.59 -18.60 4.98
C SER A 284 12.20 -18.39 6.43
N ASP A 285 11.70 -19.45 7.06
CA ASP A 285 11.48 -19.49 8.50
C ASP A 285 12.79 -19.19 9.26
N GLY A 286 12.71 -18.36 10.30
CA GLY A 286 13.87 -17.99 11.14
C GLY A 286 14.89 -16.97 10.57
N ALA A 287 14.65 -16.34 9.41
CA ALA A 287 15.56 -15.33 8.81
C ALA A 287 15.03 -13.89 8.87
#